data_AF-A0A7C7C4K6-F1
#
_entry.id   AF-A0A7C7C4K6-F1
#
_cell.length_a   1.000
_cell.length_b   1.000
_cell.length_c   1.000
_cell.angle_alpha   90.00
_cell.angle_beta   90.00
_cell.angle_gamma   90.00
#
_symmetry.space_group_name_H-M   'P 1'
#
loop_
_entity.id
_entity.type
_entity.pdbx_description
1 polymer ?
#
loop_
_entity_poly.entity_id
_entity_poly.type
_entity_poly.pdbx_seq_one_letter_code
_entity_poly.pdbx_strand_id
1 'polypeptide(L)'
;MINLIQRSFRTFITSFFSIIFVVTLAACGGGDGGGGGGVGADPPPTIDPDQSFSLSKFKSSTVGTVYSTELGGADSDGFVYGGSLSLANRAQIMLEGILVTPRDVILSITDGGVTVVVTGTSYVDIGGNFISFIIQTTGEICVPVTPDQLPDSVMVGDFGILSTLICNDDTMRERNWRVEDAGSGNINLIGNTVTKDLFNTLISFTDTTYTLDDGGNIVAYKGVVTHDSGYTLTLESL
;
A
#
# COMPACT_ATOMS: atom_id res chain seq x y z
N MET A 1 -14.42 -31.08 6.09
CA MET A 1 -14.63 -29.95 5.16
C MET A 1 -14.79 -28.62 5.91
N ILE A 2 -15.68 -28.52 6.90
CA ILE A 2 -15.86 -27.29 7.74
C ILE A 2 -14.57 -26.84 8.45
N ASN A 3 -13.76 -27.77 8.98
CA ASN A 3 -12.50 -27.43 9.65
C ASN A 3 -11.38 -26.95 8.72
N LEU A 4 -11.44 -27.24 7.41
CA LEU A 4 -10.45 -26.71 6.45
C LEU A 4 -10.76 -25.24 6.12
N ILE A 5 -12.04 -24.93 5.94
CA ILE A 5 -12.55 -23.57 5.66
C ILE A 5 -12.21 -22.63 6.84
N GLN A 6 -12.41 -23.06 8.09
CA GLN A 6 -12.08 -22.23 9.25
C GLN A 6 -10.57 -22.01 9.47
N ARG A 7 -9.72 -22.97 9.11
CA ARG A 7 -8.27 -22.86 9.31
C ARG A 7 -7.59 -22.01 8.24
N SER A 8 -8.09 -22.10 6.99
CA SER A 8 -7.75 -21.15 5.92
C SER A 8 -8.19 -19.73 6.33
N PHE A 9 -9.43 -19.55 6.79
CA PHE A 9 -9.97 -18.24 7.16
C PHE A 9 -9.20 -17.52 8.28
N ARG A 10 -8.68 -18.26 9.28
CA ARG A 10 -7.93 -17.64 10.39
C ARG A 10 -6.52 -17.19 9.99
N THR A 11 -5.84 -17.99 9.16
CA THR A 11 -4.52 -17.64 8.59
C THR A 11 -4.67 -16.48 7.60
N PHE A 12 -5.73 -16.52 6.80
CA PHE A 12 -6.15 -15.48 5.87
C PHE A 12 -6.42 -14.14 6.56
N ILE A 13 -7.13 -14.13 7.69
CA ILE A 13 -7.37 -12.90 8.47
C ILE A 13 -6.05 -12.28 8.96
N THR A 14 -5.09 -13.08 9.42
CA THR A 14 -3.77 -12.55 9.83
C THR A 14 -2.94 -12.03 8.65
N SER A 15 -3.05 -12.65 7.47
CA SER A 15 -2.45 -12.14 6.23
C SER A 15 -3.05 -10.81 5.79
N PHE A 16 -4.35 -10.67 6.00
CA PHE A 16 -5.10 -9.50 5.59
C PHE A 16 -4.67 -8.22 6.30
N PHE A 17 -4.30 -8.32 7.59
CA PHE A 17 -3.80 -7.18 8.36
C PHE A 17 -2.39 -6.71 7.94
N SER A 18 -1.59 -7.60 7.31
CA SER A 18 -0.24 -7.26 6.86
C SER A 18 -0.22 -6.43 5.57
N ILE A 19 -1.25 -6.53 4.71
CA ILE A 19 -1.33 -5.80 3.42
C ILE A 19 -1.48 -4.29 3.64
N ILE A 20 -2.34 -3.88 4.59
CA ILE A 20 -2.83 -2.50 4.68
C ILE A 20 -1.76 -1.54 5.20
N PHE A 21 -0.72 -2.09 5.82
CA PHE A 21 0.36 -1.30 6.39
C PHE A 21 1.26 -0.63 5.36
N VAL A 22 1.49 -1.29 4.22
CA VAL A 22 2.37 -0.76 3.16
C VAL A 22 1.61 0.20 2.26
N VAL A 23 0.29 0.06 2.23
CA VAL A 23 -0.63 0.97 1.54
C VAL A 23 -0.62 2.39 2.15
N THR A 24 -0.03 2.57 3.33
CA THR A 24 0.17 3.88 3.96
C THR A 24 1.17 4.78 3.23
N LEU A 25 2.02 4.21 2.37
CA LEU A 25 2.91 4.98 1.50
C LEU A 25 2.14 5.63 0.35
N ALA A 26 1.04 5.04 -0.08
CA ALA A 26 0.22 5.60 -1.12
C ALA A 26 -0.89 6.45 -0.56
N ALA A 27 -0.87 7.70 -0.99
CA ALA A 27 -2.06 8.50 -0.97
C ALA A 27 -2.01 9.46 -2.14
N CYS A 28 -2.82 9.23 -3.17
CA CYS A 28 -3.82 10.24 -3.51
C CYS A 28 -3.60 11.20 -4.70
N GLY A 29 -3.89 10.74 -5.93
CA GLY A 29 -4.27 11.64 -7.05
C GLY A 29 -5.49 11.17 -7.84
N GLY A 30 -6.59 11.94 -7.80
CA GLY A 30 -7.73 11.77 -8.70
C GLY A 30 -7.33 12.19 -10.12
N GLY A 31 -7.44 11.26 -11.06
CA GLY A 31 -7.15 11.52 -12.48
C GLY A 31 -8.41 11.88 -13.25
N ASP A 32 -8.38 13.06 -13.88
CA ASP A 32 -9.30 13.42 -14.96
C ASP A 32 -8.90 12.67 -16.23
N GLY A 33 -9.74 11.75 -16.69
CA GLY A 33 -9.50 10.93 -17.89
C GLY A 33 -9.65 11.74 -19.18
N GLY A 34 -8.55 11.97 -19.88
CA GLY A 34 -8.52 12.47 -21.26
C GLY A 34 -8.24 11.35 -22.25
N GLY A 35 -9.23 11.00 -23.07
CA GLY A 35 -9.07 10.03 -24.17
C GLY A 35 -8.41 10.66 -25.39
N GLY A 36 -7.32 10.04 -25.88
CA GLY A 36 -6.61 10.42 -27.10
C GLY A 36 -6.49 9.24 -28.06
N GLY A 37 -6.92 9.45 -29.32
CA GLY A 37 -7.05 8.42 -30.35
C GLY A 37 -5.73 7.93 -30.94
N GLY A 38 -5.76 6.67 -31.39
CA GLY A 38 -4.60 5.93 -31.85
C GLY A 38 -4.09 6.32 -33.24
N VAL A 39 -2.78 6.48 -33.32
CA VAL A 39 -1.96 6.46 -34.53
C VAL A 39 -0.69 5.68 -34.20
N GLY A 40 -0.40 4.64 -34.99
CA GLY A 40 0.89 3.94 -35.13
C GLY A 40 1.58 3.45 -33.84
N ALA A 41 1.81 2.14 -33.72
CA ALA A 41 2.62 1.60 -32.63
C ALA A 41 4.10 2.00 -32.81
N ASP A 42 4.45 3.19 -32.33
CA ASP A 42 5.84 3.54 -32.01
C ASP A 42 6.39 2.51 -31.00
N PRO A 43 7.70 2.24 -31.00
CA PRO A 43 8.31 1.43 -29.95
C PRO A 43 7.89 1.99 -28.58
N PRO A 44 7.59 1.11 -27.60
CA PRO A 44 7.16 1.57 -26.29
C PRO A 44 8.16 2.60 -25.78
N PRO A 45 7.71 3.80 -25.33
CA PRO A 45 8.60 4.84 -24.89
C PRO A 45 9.49 4.28 -23.78
N THR A 46 10.79 4.22 -24.04
CA THR A 46 11.80 3.93 -23.03
C THR A 46 11.90 5.11 -22.09
N ILE A 47 11.83 4.86 -20.79
CA ILE A 47 12.01 5.90 -19.77
C ILE A 47 13.42 6.45 -19.87
N ASP A 48 13.54 7.77 -19.90
CA ASP A 48 14.82 8.44 -19.71
C ASP A 48 15.26 8.18 -18.26
N PRO A 49 16.45 7.58 -18.01
CA PRO A 49 16.90 7.32 -16.63
C PRO A 49 16.97 8.58 -15.76
N ASP A 50 17.07 9.77 -16.37
CA ASP A 50 17.06 11.05 -15.66
C ASP A 50 15.64 11.65 -15.52
N GLN A 51 14.59 10.96 -15.98
CA GLN A 51 13.20 11.38 -15.82
C GLN A 51 12.78 11.29 -14.36
N SER A 52 12.32 12.43 -13.82
CA SER A 52 11.78 12.51 -12.47
C SER A 52 10.26 12.36 -12.47
N PHE A 53 9.75 11.54 -11.56
CA PHE A 53 8.33 11.29 -11.33
C PHE A 53 7.91 11.95 -10.03
N SER A 54 6.88 12.78 -10.10
CA SER A 54 6.37 13.49 -8.93
C SER A 54 5.58 12.57 -8.01
N LEU A 55 5.89 12.60 -6.71
CA LEU A 55 5.12 11.98 -5.64
C LEU A 55 4.14 12.96 -4.98
N SER A 56 3.91 14.14 -5.57
CA SER A 56 2.97 15.14 -5.05
C SER A 56 1.55 14.59 -4.84
N LYS A 57 1.10 13.71 -5.74
CA LYS A 57 -0.14 12.97 -5.58
C LYS A 57 -0.05 12.11 -4.34
N PHE A 58 0.97 11.23 -4.22
CA PHE A 58 1.29 10.38 -3.04
C PHE A 58 1.36 11.14 -1.70
N LYS A 59 1.68 12.43 -1.74
CA LYS A 59 1.79 13.30 -0.56
C LYS A 59 0.56 14.21 -0.37
N SER A 60 -0.45 14.13 -1.22
CA SER A 60 -1.63 14.98 -1.19
C SER A 60 -2.37 14.85 0.14
N SER A 61 -2.81 16.00 0.67
CA SER A 61 -3.67 16.11 1.85
C SER A 61 -5.08 16.57 1.49
N THR A 62 -5.42 16.63 0.20
CA THR A 62 -6.74 17.05 -0.28
C THR A 62 -7.79 16.04 0.14
N VAL A 63 -8.85 16.49 0.81
CA VAL A 63 -9.96 15.66 1.31
C VAL A 63 -10.70 15.00 0.16
N GLY A 64 -11.03 13.71 0.31
CA GLY A 64 -11.83 12.95 -0.65
C GLY A 64 -11.27 11.56 -0.92
N THR A 65 -11.97 10.80 -1.76
CA THR A 65 -11.45 9.55 -2.35
C THR A 65 -10.38 9.90 -3.36
N VAL A 66 -9.31 9.13 -3.38
CA VAL A 66 -8.19 9.49 -4.22
C VAL A 66 -7.52 8.34 -4.95
N TYR A 67 -7.78 7.12 -4.52
CA TYR A 67 -7.63 5.96 -5.40
C TYR A 67 -8.70 4.95 -5.03
N SER A 68 -9.30 4.32 -6.03
CA SER A 68 -10.21 3.21 -5.81
C SER A 68 -10.10 2.25 -7.00
N THR A 69 -10.03 0.96 -6.70
CA THR A 69 -9.98 -0.08 -7.73
C THR A 69 -10.64 -1.36 -7.23
N GLU A 70 -11.14 -2.17 -8.16
CA GLU A 70 -11.51 -3.55 -7.89
C GLU A 70 -10.24 -4.41 -7.93
N LEU A 71 -10.18 -5.42 -7.07
CA LEU A 71 -9.04 -6.32 -6.96
C LEU A 71 -9.42 -7.72 -7.42
N GLY A 72 -8.46 -8.36 -8.09
CA GLY A 72 -8.45 -9.79 -8.32
C GLY A 72 -7.14 -10.38 -7.83
N GLY A 73 -7.13 -11.68 -7.54
CA GLY A 73 -5.89 -12.32 -7.11
C GLY A 73 -6.05 -13.77 -6.72
N ALA A 74 -4.96 -14.36 -6.24
CA ALA A 74 -4.93 -15.73 -5.79
C ALA A 74 -3.93 -15.93 -4.65
N ASP A 75 -4.10 -17.01 -3.89
CA ASP A 75 -3.12 -17.47 -2.93
C ASP A 75 -2.25 -18.62 -3.46
N SER A 76 -1.26 -19.01 -2.66
CA SER A 76 -0.35 -20.11 -2.94
C SER A 76 -1.02 -21.49 -3.01
N ASP A 77 -2.25 -21.62 -2.51
CA ASP A 77 -3.04 -22.85 -2.58
C ASP A 77 -3.95 -22.88 -3.82
N GLY A 78 -3.98 -21.80 -4.60
CA GLY A 78 -4.73 -21.65 -5.84
C GLY A 78 -6.18 -21.17 -5.65
N PHE A 79 -6.55 -20.72 -4.45
CA PHE A 79 -7.85 -20.06 -4.24
C PHE A 79 -7.83 -18.67 -4.86
N VAL A 80 -8.94 -18.31 -5.51
CA VAL A 80 -9.08 -17.04 -6.22
C VAL A 80 -9.93 -16.08 -5.39
N TYR A 81 -9.48 -14.84 -5.31
CA TYR A 81 -10.08 -13.79 -4.52
C TYR A 81 -10.52 -12.63 -5.40
N GLY A 82 -11.66 -12.04 -5.06
CA GLY A 82 -12.04 -10.70 -5.53
C GLY A 82 -11.97 -9.71 -4.38
N GLY A 83 -12.12 -8.42 -4.65
CA GLY A 83 -12.10 -7.42 -3.58
C GLY A 83 -12.08 -6.00 -4.11
N SER A 84 -11.78 -5.07 -3.22
CA SER A 84 -11.58 -3.67 -3.59
C SER A 84 -10.58 -3.00 -2.68
N LEU A 85 -9.90 -2.00 -3.21
CA LEU A 85 -9.04 -1.09 -2.47
C LEU A 85 -9.57 0.32 -2.63
N SER A 86 -9.67 1.06 -1.52
CA SER A 86 -10.03 2.47 -1.51
C SER A 86 -9.09 3.25 -0.60
N LEU A 87 -8.52 4.33 -1.13
CA LEU A 87 -7.67 5.28 -0.41
C LEU A 87 -8.40 6.61 -0.35
N ALA A 88 -8.50 7.17 0.85
CA ALA A 88 -9.20 8.44 1.05
C ALA A 88 -8.50 9.31 2.10
N ASN A 89 -8.49 10.61 1.86
CA ASN A 89 -8.03 11.60 2.82
C ASN A 89 -9.22 12.20 3.56
N ARG A 90 -9.11 12.34 4.88
CA ARG A 90 -10.08 13.06 5.71
C ARG A 90 -9.62 14.48 6.00
N ALA A 91 -10.55 15.29 6.50
CA ALA A 91 -10.24 16.62 7.01
C ALA A 91 -9.19 16.53 8.13
N GLN A 92 -8.32 17.54 8.18
CA GLN A 92 -7.25 17.62 9.17
C GLN A 92 -7.82 17.65 10.60
N ILE A 93 -7.11 17.00 11.52
CA ILE A 93 -7.44 16.95 12.95
C ILE A 93 -6.21 17.22 13.81
N MET A 94 -6.41 17.58 15.07
CA MET A 94 -5.35 17.60 16.07
C MET A 94 -5.20 16.21 16.68
N LEU A 95 -4.04 15.58 16.51
CA LEU A 95 -3.65 14.34 17.18
C LEU A 95 -2.50 14.67 18.14
N GLU A 96 -2.75 14.57 19.44
CA GLU A 96 -1.74 14.82 20.48
C GLU A 96 -1.02 16.19 20.36
N GLY A 97 -1.71 17.20 19.85
CA GLY A 97 -1.14 18.54 19.63
C GLY A 97 -0.45 18.74 18.28
N ILE A 98 -0.45 17.74 17.40
CA ILE A 98 0.05 17.82 16.02
C ILE A 98 -1.13 17.91 15.07
N LEU A 99 -1.10 18.87 14.14
CA LEU A 99 -2.08 18.93 13.05
C LEU A 99 -1.74 17.88 12.01
N VAL A 100 -2.63 16.92 11.81
CA VAL A 100 -2.42 15.78 10.91
C VAL A 100 -3.56 15.63 9.91
N THR A 101 -3.26 15.07 8.74
CA THR A 101 -4.23 14.56 7.77
C THR A 101 -4.38 13.05 7.97
N PRO A 102 -5.56 12.57 8.40
CA PRO A 102 -5.85 11.13 8.39
C PRO A 102 -6.02 10.64 6.95
N ARG A 103 -5.33 9.55 6.60
CA ARG A 103 -5.42 8.87 5.31
C ARG A 103 -5.90 7.44 5.55
N ASP A 104 -7.13 7.18 5.14
CA ASP A 104 -7.79 5.91 5.31
C ASP A 104 -7.46 4.97 4.14
N VAL A 105 -7.22 3.72 4.49
CA VAL A 105 -7.07 2.60 3.58
C VAL A 105 -8.19 1.63 3.91
N ILE A 106 -9.09 1.38 2.96
CA ILE A 106 -10.16 0.39 3.08
C ILE A 106 -9.85 -0.69 2.07
N LEU A 107 -9.54 -1.88 2.55
CA LEU A 107 -9.32 -3.06 1.74
C LEU A 107 -10.46 -4.04 2.02
N SER A 108 -11.06 -4.58 0.97
CA SER A 108 -12.00 -5.68 1.06
C SER A 108 -11.48 -6.87 0.25
N ILE A 109 -11.70 -8.08 0.76
CA ILE A 109 -11.49 -9.32 0.01
C ILE A 109 -12.71 -10.20 0.16
N THR A 110 -13.12 -10.80 -0.94
CA THR A 110 -14.26 -11.71 -1.04
C THR A 110 -13.81 -13.07 -1.56
N ASP A 111 -14.18 -14.12 -0.84
CA ASP A 111 -14.02 -15.52 -1.23
C ASP A 111 -15.34 -16.27 -1.02
N GLY A 112 -15.80 -17.00 -2.03
CA GLY A 112 -17.02 -17.81 -1.93
C GLY A 112 -18.28 -17.04 -1.49
N GLY A 113 -18.32 -15.72 -1.70
CA GLY A 113 -19.41 -14.83 -1.28
C GLY A 113 -19.30 -14.30 0.15
N VAL A 114 -18.23 -14.62 0.88
CA VAL A 114 -17.90 -14.05 2.19
C VAL A 114 -16.91 -12.91 2.00
N THR A 115 -17.26 -11.70 2.45
CA THR A 115 -16.41 -10.53 2.38
C THR A 115 -15.83 -10.19 3.76
N VAL A 116 -14.51 -9.97 3.80
CA VAL A 116 -13.81 -9.39 4.95
C VAL A 116 -13.35 -8.00 4.56
N VAL A 117 -13.58 -7.03 5.45
CA VAL A 117 -13.16 -5.63 5.26
C VAL A 117 -12.21 -5.27 6.38
N VAL A 118 -11.08 -4.66 6.03
CA VAL A 118 -10.19 -4.03 7.00
C VAL A 118 -9.95 -2.59 6.63
N THR A 119 -10.00 -1.76 7.65
CA THR A 119 -9.72 -0.35 7.56
C THR A 119 -8.47 -0.02 8.37
N GLY A 120 -7.51 0.62 7.72
CA GLY A 120 -6.37 1.26 8.34
C GLY A 120 -6.48 2.78 8.22
N THR A 121 -5.91 3.52 9.16
CA THR A 121 -5.71 4.97 9.05
C THR A 121 -4.28 5.30 9.35
N SER A 122 -3.59 5.93 8.40
CA SER A 122 -2.32 6.61 8.68
C SER A 122 -2.56 8.07 9.00
N TYR A 123 -1.74 8.63 9.87
CA TYR A 123 -1.74 10.04 10.22
C TYR A 123 -0.44 10.65 9.74
N VAL A 124 -0.55 11.68 8.91
CA VAL A 124 0.60 12.38 8.33
C VAL A 124 0.52 13.84 8.69
N ASP A 125 1.61 14.44 9.15
CA ASP A 125 1.64 15.87 9.50
C ASP A 125 1.63 16.79 8.25
N ILE A 126 1.60 18.10 8.48
CA ILE A 126 1.63 19.10 7.41
C ILE A 126 2.95 19.11 6.60
N GLY A 127 4.02 18.54 7.14
CA GLY A 127 5.33 18.41 6.48
C GLY A 127 5.45 17.11 5.68
N GLY A 128 4.43 16.25 5.69
CA GLY A 128 4.46 14.95 5.05
C GLY A 128 5.07 13.83 5.90
N ASN A 129 5.43 14.11 7.16
CA ASN A 129 5.99 13.09 8.05
C ASN A 129 4.90 12.15 8.54
N PHE A 130 5.18 10.87 8.49
CA PHE A 130 4.32 9.84 9.06
C PHE A 130 4.38 9.92 10.60
N ILE A 131 3.20 9.95 11.25
CA ILE A 131 3.06 10.09 12.71
C ILE A 131 2.64 8.77 13.36
N SER A 132 1.64 8.10 12.79
CA SER A 132 1.17 6.80 13.28
C SER A 132 0.30 6.10 12.25
N PHE A 133 0.08 4.81 12.46
CA PHE A 133 -0.91 4.03 11.73
C PHE A 133 -1.73 3.18 12.69
N ILE A 134 -3.04 3.13 12.43
CA ILE A 134 -4.00 2.40 13.25
C ILE A 134 -4.77 1.44 12.35
N ILE A 135 -4.75 0.15 12.67
CA ILE A 135 -5.64 -0.85 12.08
C ILE A 135 -6.92 -0.87 12.91
N GLN A 136 -7.98 -0.24 12.42
CA GLN A 136 -9.20 0.00 13.19
C GLN A 136 -9.93 -1.29 13.59
N THR A 137 -9.79 -2.34 12.78
CA THR A 137 -10.41 -3.64 13.01
C THR A 137 -9.74 -4.47 14.10
N THR A 138 -8.44 -4.29 14.34
CA THR A 138 -7.70 -4.98 15.41
C THR A 138 -7.41 -4.09 16.61
N GLY A 139 -7.44 -2.77 16.43
CA GLY A 139 -6.95 -1.81 17.42
C GLY A 139 -5.42 -1.76 17.51
N GLU A 140 -4.71 -2.35 16.55
CA GLU A 140 -3.25 -2.26 16.47
C GLU A 140 -2.84 -0.82 16.11
N ILE A 141 -1.88 -0.28 16.87
CA ILE A 141 -1.34 1.06 16.69
C ILE A 141 0.16 0.92 16.51
N CYS A 142 0.69 1.44 15.40
CA CYS A 142 2.12 1.43 15.11
C CYS A 142 2.64 2.86 14.95
N VAL A 143 3.78 3.15 15.58
CA VAL A 143 4.39 4.49 15.64
C VAL A 143 5.83 4.41 15.14
N PRO A 144 6.31 5.37 14.33
CA PRO A 144 7.70 5.38 13.88
C PRO A 144 8.65 5.73 15.02
N VAL A 145 9.80 5.05 15.04
CA VAL A 145 10.90 5.37 15.96
C VAL A 145 11.48 6.76 15.67
N THR A 146 11.51 7.16 14.40
CA THR A 146 11.96 8.49 13.95
C THR A 146 11.03 9.05 12.87
N PRO A 147 10.79 10.36 12.80
CA PRO A 147 10.02 10.94 11.71
C PRO A 147 10.58 10.55 10.35
N ASP A 148 9.70 10.14 9.43
CA ASP A 148 10.08 9.76 8.08
C ASP A 148 9.02 10.16 7.05
N GLN A 149 9.47 10.33 5.81
CA GLN A 149 8.62 10.65 4.65
C GLN A 149 9.27 10.17 3.36
N LEU A 150 8.44 9.94 2.34
CA LEU A 150 8.93 9.77 0.97
C LEU A 150 9.45 11.11 0.40
N PRO A 151 10.43 11.08 -0.52
CA PRO A 151 10.85 12.28 -1.25
C PRO A 151 9.69 12.86 -2.07
N ASP A 152 9.82 14.12 -2.49
CA ASP A 152 8.79 14.78 -3.31
C ASP A 152 8.74 14.26 -4.74
N SER A 153 9.86 13.69 -5.21
CA SER A 153 10.00 13.12 -6.54
C SER A 153 11.03 11.99 -6.51
N VAL A 154 10.94 11.09 -7.49
CA VAL A 154 11.82 9.92 -7.62
C VAL A 154 12.24 9.67 -9.07
N MET A 155 13.28 8.88 -9.27
CA MET A 155 13.76 8.37 -10.55
C MET A 155 13.88 6.85 -10.51
N VAL A 156 13.94 6.20 -11.68
CA VAL A 156 14.19 4.75 -11.76
C VAL A 156 15.53 4.43 -11.12
N GLY A 157 15.55 3.45 -10.21
CA GLY A 157 16.73 3.06 -9.46
C GLY A 157 16.86 3.74 -8.09
N ASP A 158 16.03 4.75 -7.78
CA ASP A 158 15.96 5.31 -6.43
C ASP A 158 15.50 4.27 -5.42
N PHE A 159 16.03 4.37 -4.20
CA PHE A 159 15.62 3.55 -3.06
C PHE A 159 15.85 4.28 -1.75
N GLY A 160 15.16 3.84 -0.70
CA GLY A 160 15.32 4.39 0.63
C GLY A 160 14.83 3.46 1.73
N ILE A 161 15.29 3.74 2.95
CA ILE A 161 14.84 3.07 4.17
C ILE A 161 13.95 4.04 4.92
N LEU A 162 12.83 3.53 5.41
CA LEU A 162 11.88 4.25 6.24
C LEU A 162 12.08 3.86 7.70
N SER A 163 11.58 4.67 8.62
CA SER A 163 11.61 4.37 10.04
C SER A 163 10.93 3.04 10.30
N THR A 164 11.58 2.21 11.11
CA THR A 164 10.94 1.07 11.76
C THR A 164 9.73 1.55 12.54
N LEU A 165 8.64 0.79 12.47
CA LEU A 165 7.45 1.02 13.27
C LEU A 165 7.41 0.04 14.43
N ILE A 166 7.08 0.56 15.62
CA ILE A 166 6.85 -0.23 16.82
C ILE A 166 5.35 -0.24 17.09
N CYS A 167 4.77 -1.42 17.20
CA CYS A 167 3.36 -1.61 17.38
C CYS A 167 3.02 -1.93 18.85
N ASN A 168 1.80 -1.64 19.27
CA ASN A 168 1.31 -1.87 20.63
C ASN A 168 1.08 -3.36 20.97
N ASP A 169 1.27 -4.26 20.03
CA ASP A 169 1.20 -5.72 20.17
C ASP A 169 2.59 -6.39 20.25
N ASP A 170 3.62 -5.58 20.56
CA ASP A 170 5.03 -5.97 20.62
C ASP A 170 5.62 -6.44 19.28
N THR A 171 4.93 -6.22 18.15
CA THR A 171 5.53 -6.42 16.83
C THR A 171 6.34 -5.21 16.38
N MET A 172 7.32 -5.47 15.52
CA MET A 172 8.10 -4.45 14.83
C MET A 172 7.97 -4.62 13.33
N ARG A 173 7.98 -3.50 12.60
CA ARG A 173 7.81 -3.48 11.15
C ARG A 173 8.92 -2.65 10.51
N GLU A 174 9.84 -3.33 9.83
CA GLU A 174 10.93 -2.69 9.07
C GLU A 174 10.42 -2.33 7.68
N ARG A 175 10.72 -1.12 7.20
CA ARG A 175 10.15 -0.59 5.96
C ARG A 175 11.23 -0.05 5.04
N ASN A 176 11.11 -0.32 3.75
CA ASN A 176 11.95 0.28 2.70
C ASN A 176 11.12 0.51 1.44
N TRP A 177 11.66 1.29 0.51
CA TRP A 177 11.05 1.51 -0.80
C TRP A 177 12.12 1.53 -1.89
N ARG A 178 11.68 1.26 -3.12
CA ARG A 178 12.48 1.38 -4.33
C ARG A 178 11.62 1.72 -5.53
N VAL A 179 12.26 2.19 -6.60
CA VAL A 179 11.61 2.54 -7.85
C VAL A 179 12.20 1.73 -8.99
N GLU A 180 11.32 1.03 -9.71
CA GLU A 180 11.66 0.21 -10.87
C GLU A 180 10.94 0.74 -12.13
N ASP A 181 11.49 0.47 -13.31
CA ASP A 181 10.82 0.74 -14.59
C ASP A 181 9.63 -0.22 -14.76
N ALA A 182 8.43 0.33 -14.97
CA ALA A 182 7.21 -0.45 -15.23
C ALA A 182 6.88 -0.57 -16.73
N GLY A 183 7.70 0.02 -17.60
CA GLY A 183 7.50 0.12 -19.03
C GLY A 183 6.45 1.17 -19.41
N SER A 184 6.38 1.48 -20.71
CA SER A 184 5.39 2.42 -21.27
C SER A 184 5.39 3.81 -20.64
N GLY A 185 6.56 4.30 -20.20
CA GLY A 185 6.69 5.59 -19.53
C GLY A 185 6.25 5.64 -18.06
N ASN A 186 5.98 4.48 -17.44
CA ASN A 186 5.52 4.37 -16.05
C ASN A 186 6.61 3.83 -15.11
N ILE A 187 6.51 4.16 -13.83
CA ILE A 187 7.37 3.56 -12.79
C ILE A 187 6.59 2.67 -11.84
N ASN A 188 7.24 1.69 -11.25
CA ASN A 188 6.76 0.95 -10.09
C ASN A 188 7.39 1.53 -8.83
N LEU A 189 6.60 2.21 -8.01
CA LEU A 189 6.99 2.54 -6.64
C LEU A 189 6.66 1.34 -5.74
N ILE A 190 7.70 0.65 -5.27
CA ILE A 190 7.56 -0.59 -4.52
C ILE A 190 7.93 -0.31 -3.07
N GLY A 191 6.93 -0.35 -2.19
CA GLY A 191 7.11 -0.38 -0.75
C GLY A 191 7.26 -1.81 -0.26
N ASN A 192 8.21 -2.04 0.63
CA ASN A 192 8.40 -3.30 1.30
C ASN A 192 8.22 -3.15 2.82
N THR A 193 7.62 -4.15 3.46
CA THR A 193 7.55 -4.25 4.92
C THR A 193 7.85 -5.65 5.40
N VAL A 194 8.75 -5.76 6.38
CA VAL A 194 9.04 -6.98 7.11
C VAL A 194 8.45 -6.86 8.51
N THR A 195 7.52 -7.73 8.88
CA THR A 195 6.92 -7.78 10.21
C THR A 195 7.59 -8.86 11.04
N LYS A 196 8.00 -8.51 12.27
CA LYS A 196 8.66 -9.43 13.20
C LYS A 196 8.03 -9.33 14.59
N ASP A 197 8.16 -10.40 15.37
CA ASP A 197 7.80 -10.39 16.79
C ASP A 197 8.90 -9.74 17.67
N LEU A 198 8.65 -9.68 18.97
CA LEU A 198 9.56 -9.14 19.97
C LEU A 198 10.88 -9.93 20.13
N PHE A 199 10.95 -11.15 19.59
CA PHE A 199 12.14 -12.00 19.56
C PHE A 199 12.85 -11.92 18.20
N ASN A 200 12.46 -10.98 17.32
CA ASN A 200 12.98 -10.82 15.96
C ASN A 200 12.72 -12.04 15.05
N THR A 201 11.69 -12.84 15.37
CA THR A 201 11.18 -13.89 14.49
C THR A 201 10.34 -13.26 13.39
N LEU A 202 10.60 -13.65 12.14
CA LEU A 202 9.79 -13.23 10.99
C LEU A 202 8.35 -13.73 11.15
N ILE A 203 7.38 -12.83 10.96
CA ILE A 203 5.94 -13.15 10.90
C ILE A 203 5.48 -13.10 9.44
N SER A 204 5.81 -12.01 8.75
CA SER A 204 5.38 -11.79 7.36
C SER A 204 6.30 -10.80 6.63
N PHE A 205 6.23 -10.86 5.32
CA PHE A 205 6.82 -9.92 4.39
C PHE A 205 5.74 -9.45 3.42
N THR A 206 5.63 -8.14 3.22
CA THR A 206 4.66 -7.52 2.32
C THR A 206 5.38 -6.67 1.30
N ASP A 207 5.12 -6.92 0.02
CA ASP A 207 5.43 -5.99 -1.07
C ASP A 207 4.16 -5.31 -1.54
N THR A 208 4.23 -4.00 -1.75
CA THR A 208 3.13 -3.24 -2.36
C THR A 208 3.71 -2.36 -3.45
N THR A 209 3.19 -2.56 -4.65
CA THR A 209 3.61 -1.89 -5.87
C THR A 209 2.49 -0.97 -6.33
N TYR A 210 2.83 0.29 -6.54
CA TYR A 210 2.01 1.25 -7.25
C TYR A 210 2.67 1.56 -8.59
N THR A 211 1.96 1.33 -9.68
CA THR A 211 2.42 1.78 -10.99
C THR A 211 1.96 3.22 -11.19
N LEU A 212 2.91 4.11 -11.47
CA LEU A 212 2.68 5.54 -11.60
C LEU A 212 2.97 6.00 -13.03
N ASP A 213 2.09 6.86 -13.56
CA ASP A 213 2.39 7.60 -14.78
C ASP A 213 3.34 8.79 -14.53
N ASP A 214 3.75 9.47 -15.60
CA ASP A 214 4.61 10.66 -15.55
C ASP A 214 4.04 11.80 -14.69
N GLY A 215 2.71 11.87 -14.61
CA GLY A 215 1.96 12.79 -13.76
C GLY A 215 1.80 12.35 -12.29
N GLY A 216 2.39 11.22 -11.89
CA GLY A 216 2.29 10.65 -10.55
C GLY A 216 0.92 10.06 -10.21
N ASN A 217 0.04 9.83 -11.19
CA ASN A 217 -1.23 9.12 -10.96
C ASN A 217 -0.99 7.64 -10.74
N ILE A 218 -1.76 7.03 -9.84
CA ILE A 218 -1.77 5.57 -9.69
C ILE A 218 -2.60 4.97 -10.83
N VAL A 219 -1.96 4.20 -11.70
CA VAL A 219 -2.61 3.51 -12.82
C VAL A 219 -2.81 2.01 -12.55
N ALA A 220 -2.01 1.43 -11.66
CA ALA A 220 -2.18 0.04 -11.21
C ALA A 220 -1.70 -0.16 -9.77
N TYR A 221 -2.22 -1.21 -9.14
CA TYR A 221 -1.87 -1.64 -7.80
C TYR A 221 -1.56 -3.14 -7.78
N LYS A 222 -0.56 -3.54 -7.00
CA LYS A 222 -0.30 -4.94 -6.66
C LYS A 222 0.20 -5.07 -5.23
N GLY A 223 -0.46 -5.90 -4.43
CA GLY A 223 -0.02 -6.30 -3.10
C GLY A 223 0.34 -7.78 -3.07
N VAL A 224 1.47 -8.13 -2.47
CA VAL A 224 1.90 -9.51 -2.24
C VAL A 224 2.25 -9.64 -0.76
N VAL A 225 1.63 -10.57 -0.05
CA VAL A 225 1.99 -10.91 1.33
C VAL A 225 2.42 -12.35 1.41
N THR A 226 3.57 -12.57 2.02
CA THR A 226 4.11 -13.90 2.31
C THR A 226 4.30 -14.05 3.82
N HIS A 227 3.76 -15.11 4.41
CA HIS A 227 3.97 -15.45 5.81
C HIS A 227 5.22 -16.30 6.01
N ASP A 228 5.69 -16.35 7.25
CA ASP A 228 6.71 -17.28 7.74
C ASP A 228 6.41 -18.76 7.43
N SER A 229 5.12 -19.13 7.39
CA SER A 229 4.63 -20.44 6.98
C SER A 229 4.81 -20.76 5.49
N GLY A 230 5.17 -19.78 4.66
CA GLY A 230 5.25 -19.88 3.20
C GLY A 230 3.94 -19.57 2.47
N TYR A 231 2.82 -19.41 3.17
CA TYR A 231 1.56 -18.98 2.58
C TYR A 231 1.73 -17.61 1.92
N THR A 232 1.31 -17.48 0.66
CA THR A 232 1.39 -16.21 -0.09
C THR A 232 0.03 -15.83 -0.64
N LEU A 233 -0.37 -14.56 -0.50
CA LEU A 233 -1.56 -13.97 -1.10
C LEU A 233 -1.13 -12.82 -2.02
N THR A 234 -1.59 -12.86 -3.27
CA THR A 234 -1.39 -11.78 -4.26
C THR A 234 -2.73 -11.17 -4.61
N LEU A 235 -2.81 -9.84 -4.62
CA LEU A 235 -3.97 -9.07 -5.08
C LEU A 235 -3.48 -7.96 -6.02
N GLU A 236 -4.16 -7.75 -7.14
CA GLU A 236 -3.84 -6.73 -8.13
C GLU A 236 -5.10 -6.07 -8.67
N SER A 237 -4.97 -4.81 -9.11
CA SER A 237 -6.05 -4.05 -9.73
C SER A 237 -6.50 -4.70 -11.04
N LEU A 238 -7.82 -4.79 -11.25
CA LEU A 238 -8.44 -5.29 -12.48
C LEU A 238 -8.51 -4.25 -13.61
#